data_AF-A0A7C4ZBQ3-F1
#
_entry.id   AF-A0A7C4ZBQ3-F1
#
_cell.length_a   1.000
_cell.length_b   1.000
_cell.length_c   1.000
_cell.angle_alpha   90.00
_cell.angle_beta   90.00
_cell.angle_gamma   90.00
#
_symmetry.space_group_name_H-M   'P 1'
#
loop_
_entity.id
_entity.type
_entity.pdbx_description
1 polymer ?
#
loop_
_entity_poly.entity_id
_entity_poly.type
_entity_poly.pdbx_seq_one_letter_code
_entity_poly.pdbx_strand_id
1 'polypeptide(L)'
;MASPSTDNRKVVLLKSLETQNRFYVLAPPESGWKNADTIPSFPDDVLLGIAYPCLEDGLNDFATIRTTFETLDYYPDDPDLRREMMVIILEARDNLRKRLTELRDRIARRQAHFLGTDLAEFKQYALNLCTKGAIRRTMDNMMKLDVFESVAEYEAQAGITSSDSTMFYYEFNTGRSLEELAAMDPHQFLVHLFEDVLQAVQNNDYYQSKYTFDRYVFQKFIALMFINYATTDPIFYGTNKADYGVSADRDMSDTPLYRAVREALLKLESENGFAPAREAAPVEDVVAAAEKRLLELPSTPIMEQKLLVPLNSICRVAEQLSKMDNPHAGEYGEMILKAASSIIRELKEMNIISPLARDPAERTAKTHEEASS
;
A
#
# COMPACT_ATOMS: atom_id res chain seq x y z
N MET A 1 41.87 16.18 16.67
CA MET A 1 41.09 15.33 15.76
C MET A 1 39.83 14.93 16.51
N ALA A 2 38.67 15.49 16.15
CA ALA A 2 37.41 15.11 16.75
C ALA A 2 37.07 13.70 16.29
N SER A 3 36.79 12.80 17.24
CA SER A 3 36.16 11.51 16.99
C SER A 3 34.94 11.72 16.09
N PRO A 4 34.69 10.91 15.03
CA PRO A 4 33.40 10.94 14.37
C PRO A 4 32.37 10.62 15.46
N SER A 5 31.45 11.55 15.73
CA SER A 5 30.35 11.27 16.65
C SER A 5 29.59 10.09 16.04
N THR A 6 29.66 8.92 16.68
CA THR A 6 28.85 7.78 16.30
C THR A 6 27.39 8.20 16.43
N ASP A 7 26.72 8.33 15.29
CA ASP A 7 25.31 8.66 15.28
C ASP A 7 24.50 7.49 15.85
N ASN A 8 24.05 7.66 17.10
CA ASN A 8 23.33 6.64 17.85
C ASN A 8 21.82 6.67 17.57
N ARG A 9 21.33 7.52 16.67
CA ARG A 9 19.93 7.56 16.27
C ARG A 9 19.54 6.26 15.59
N LYS A 10 18.34 5.78 15.92
CA LYS A 10 17.74 4.60 15.30
C LYS A 10 16.70 5.00 14.28
N VAL A 11 16.57 4.20 13.24
CA VAL A 11 15.43 4.32 12.32
C VAL A 11 14.20 3.73 12.98
N VAL A 12 13.11 4.48 12.97
CA VAL A 12 11.79 4.02 13.40
C VAL A 12 10.76 4.37 12.34
N LEU A 13 9.76 3.51 12.18
CA LEU A 13 8.56 3.79 11.38
C LEU A 13 7.47 4.29 12.33
N LEU A 14 7.09 5.56 12.19
CA LEU A 14 6.03 6.17 13.01
C LEU A 14 4.76 6.35 12.19
N LYS A 15 3.62 6.41 12.87
CA LYS A 15 2.31 6.69 12.28
C LYS A 15 1.71 7.96 12.88
N SER A 16 1.18 8.86 12.06
CA SER A 16 0.41 10.03 12.50
C SER A 16 -1.01 9.64 12.90
N LEU A 17 -1.53 10.14 14.02
CA LEU A 17 -2.94 9.99 14.39
C LEU A 17 -3.85 10.85 13.50
N GLU A 18 -3.40 12.05 13.17
CA GLU A 18 -4.19 13.02 12.43
C GLU A 18 -4.45 12.59 10.98
N THR A 19 -3.43 12.08 10.33
CA THR A 19 -3.44 11.77 8.89
C THR A 19 -3.31 10.29 8.62
N GLN A 20 -2.94 9.48 9.61
CA GLN A 20 -2.69 8.04 9.46
C GLN A 20 -1.53 7.71 8.50
N ASN A 21 -0.78 8.71 8.01
CA ASN A 21 0.43 8.51 7.22
C ASN A 21 1.52 7.90 8.09
N ARG A 22 2.37 7.08 7.45
CA ARG A 22 3.58 6.56 8.04
C ARG A 22 4.80 7.16 7.38
N PHE A 23 5.81 7.44 8.19
CA PHE A 23 7.12 7.87 7.71
C PHE A 23 8.23 7.21 8.51
N TYR A 24 9.33 6.91 7.83
CA TYR A 24 10.57 6.56 8.47
C TYR A 24 11.28 7.82 8.97
N VAL A 25 11.81 7.76 10.18
CA VAL A 25 12.57 8.87 10.77
C VAL A 25 13.82 8.36 11.48
N LEU A 26 14.85 9.20 11.55
CA LEU A 26 15.97 9.02 12.48
C LEU A 26 15.55 9.55 13.84
N ALA A 27 15.09 8.67 14.73
CA ALA A 27 14.62 9.05 16.06
C ALA A 27 15.75 9.65 16.90
N PRO A 28 15.60 10.90 17.40
CA PRO A 28 16.50 11.43 18.42
C PRO A 28 16.45 10.54 19.67
N PRO A 29 17.57 10.23 20.33
CA PRO A 29 17.59 9.34 21.50
C PRO A 29 16.66 9.80 22.63
N GLU A 30 16.52 11.10 22.79
CA GLU A 30 15.68 11.78 23.79
C GLU A 30 14.18 11.80 23.45
N SER A 31 13.79 11.49 22.21
CA SER A 31 12.39 11.55 21.78
C SER A 31 11.49 10.50 22.44
N GLY A 32 12.09 9.41 22.94
CA GLY A 32 11.36 8.25 23.46
C GLY A 32 10.61 7.44 22.38
N TRP A 33 10.69 7.83 21.10
CA TRP A 33 9.99 7.16 20.02
C TRP A 33 10.52 5.75 19.78
N LYS A 34 9.59 4.81 19.66
CA LYS A 34 9.85 3.42 19.32
C LYS A 34 9.30 3.11 17.94
N ASN A 35 9.78 2.00 17.41
CA ASN A 35 9.31 1.53 16.12
C ASN A 35 7.82 1.15 16.19
N ALA A 36 7.07 1.43 15.11
CA ALA A 36 5.62 1.25 15.03
C ALA A 36 4.79 2.14 15.97
N ASP A 37 5.40 3.10 16.67
CA ASP A 37 4.66 4.05 17.51
C ASP A 37 3.70 4.89 16.69
N THR A 38 2.64 5.32 17.36
CA THR A 38 1.65 6.24 16.83
C THR A 38 1.76 7.56 17.60
N ILE A 39 2.00 8.64 16.87
CA ILE A 39 2.21 9.99 17.40
C ILE A 39 1.05 10.92 16.96
N PRO A 40 0.75 12.01 17.69
CA PRO A 40 -0.29 12.95 17.30
C PRO A 40 -0.08 13.51 15.88
N SER A 41 1.11 14.05 15.62
CA SER A 41 1.54 14.63 14.36
C SER A 41 3.07 14.64 14.27
N PHE A 42 3.64 14.59 13.06
CA PHE A 42 5.08 14.71 12.87
C PHE A 42 5.55 16.17 13.08
N PRO A 43 6.61 16.41 13.90
CA PRO A 43 7.20 17.74 14.04
C PRO A 43 7.70 18.29 12.70
N ASP A 44 7.72 19.61 12.55
CA ASP A 44 8.12 20.28 11.31
C ASP A 44 9.64 20.28 11.05
N ASP A 45 10.44 20.04 12.09
CA ASP A 45 11.90 20.03 12.05
C ASP A 45 12.50 18.62 11.86
N VAL A 46 11.66 17.60 11.69
CA VAL A 46 12.10 16.22 11.48
C VAL A 46 12.10 15.88 9.99
N LEU A 47 13.22 15.36 9.51
CA LEU A 47 13.34 14.80 8.16
C LEU A 47 12.58 13.46 8.07
N LEU A 48 11.74 13.32 7.05
CA LEU A 48 10.87 12.16 6.86
C LEU A 48 11.25 11.36 5.61
N GLY A 49 11.28 10.04 5.75
CA GLY A 49 11.48 9.10 4.66
C GLY A 49 10.18 8.41 4.25
N ILE A 50 9.89 8.45 2.95
CA ILE A 50 8.78 7.73 2.31
C ILE A 50 9.38 6.50 1.62
N ALA A 51 9.16 5.31 2.18
CA ALA A 51 9.39 4.06 1.46
C ALA A 51 8.08 3.59 0.81
N TYR A 52 8.17 2.65 -0.12
CA TYR A 52 7.01 2.17 -0.89
C TYR A 52 5.80 1.77 -0.01
N PRO A 53 5.96 1.01 1.10
CA PRO A 53 4.83 0.63 1.96
C PRO A 53 4.10 1.82 2.62
N CYS A 54 4.74 2.99 2.73
CA CYS A 54 4.10 4.17 3.31
C CYS A 54 2.94 4.70 2.44
N LEU A 55 3.00 4.46 1.11
CA LEU A 55 1.92 4.81 0.21
C LEU A 55 0.78 3.79 0.20
N GLU A 56 1.07 2.51 0.49
CA GLU A 56 0.06 1.44 0.53
C GLU A 56 -1.02 1.69 1.58
N ASP A 57 -0.71 2.41 2.67
CA ASP A 57 -1.69 2.73 3.71
C ASP A 57 -2.90 3.54 3.18
N GLY A 58 -2.72 4.30 2.09
CA GLY A 58 -3.81 5.00 1.42
C GLY A 58 -4.77 4.07 0.69
N LEU A 59 -4.33 2.88 0.25
CA LEU A 59 -5.16 1.91 -0.49
C LEU A 59 -6.37 1.43 0.32
N ASN A 60 -6.28 1.45 1.66
CA ASN A 60 -7.40 1.05 2.53
C ASN A 60 -8.62 1.98 2.37
N ASP A 61 -8.39 3.29 2.28
CA ASP A 61 -9.47 4.26 2.09
C ASP A 61 -10.06 4.14 0.67
N PHE A 62 -9.22 3.92 -0.36
CA PHE A 62 -9.68 3.60 -1.73
C PHE A 62 -10.54 2.33 -1.77
N ALA A 63 -10.10 1.25 -1.13
CA ALA A 63 -10.82 -0.01 -1.06
C ALA A 63 -12.17 0.14 -0.33
N THR A 64 -12.22 0.96 0.72
CA THR A 64 -13.45 1.25 1.45
C THR A 64 -14.45 1.97 0.55
N ILE A 65 -14.02 3.01 -0.17
CA ILE A 65 -14.89 3.75 -1.11
C ILE A 65 -15.42 2.81 -2.19
N ARG A 66 -14.52 2.01 -2.77
CA ARG A 66 -14.84 1.13 -3.89
C ARG A 66 -15.82 0.03 -3.49
N THR A 67 -15.57 -0.68 -2.39
CA THR A 67 -16.48 -1.73 -1.88
C THR A 67 -17.82 -1.17 -1.41
N THR A 68 -17.83 0.07 -0.92
CA THR A 68 -19.08 0.77 -0.56
C THR A 68 -19.92 1.09 -1.81
N PHE A 69 -19.32 1.52 -2.92
CA PHE A 69 -20.05 1.66 -4.18
C PHE A 69 -20.53 0.32 -4.74
N GLU A 70 -19.70 -0.73 -4.69
CA GLU A 70 -20.11 -2.07 -5.11
C GLU A 70 -21.34 -2.53 -4.31
N THR A 71 -21.38 -2.25 -3.01
CA THR A 71 -22.56 -2.51 -2.17
C THR A 71 -23.79 -1.74 -2.65
N LEU A 72 -23.63 -0.46 -3.02
CA LEU A 72 -24.73 0.35 -3.54
C LEU A 72 -25.27 -0.15 -4.88
N ASP A 73 -24.40 -0.72 -5.72
CA ASP A 73 -24.82 -1.30 -7.01
C ASP A 73 -25.69 -2.54 -6.82
N TYR A 74 -25.54 -3.29 -5.71
CA TYR A 74 -26.41 -4.41 -5.35
C TYR A 74 -27.79 -3.99 -4.79
N TYR A 75 -27.89 -2.78 -4.24
CA TYR A 75 -29.12 -2.27 -3.60
C TYR A 75 -29.52 -0.90 -4.17
N PRO A 76 -29.80 -0.79 -5.49
CA PRO A 76 -30.02 0.50 -6.15
C PRO A 76 -31.27 1.24 -5.67
N ASP A 77 -32.29 0.49 -5.20
CA ASP A 77 -33.60 1.01 -4.81
C ASP A 77 -33.73 1.35 -3.32
N ASP A 78 -32.65 1.27 -2.54
CA ASP A 78 -32.64 1.59 -1.10
C ASP A 78 -32.04 2.99 -0.84
N PRO A 79 -32.88 4.04 -0.72
CA PRO A 79 -32.39 5.40 -0.50
C PRO A 79 -31.82 5.63 0.90
N ASP A 80 -32.21 4.82 1.89
CA ASP A 80 -31.71 4.96 3.26
C ASP A 80 -30.32 4.34 3.37
N LEU A 81 -30.12 3.15 2.81
CA LEU A 81 -28.79 2.55 2.66
C LEU A 81 -27.87 3.45 1.84
N ARG A 82 -28.36 4.03 0.73
CA ARG A 82 -27.58 5.01 -0.05
C ARG A 82 -27.09 6.17 0.81
N ARG A 83 -27.94 6.72 1.67
CA ARG A 83 -27.56 7.82 2.56
C ARG A 83 -26.46 7.40 3.53
N GLU A 84 -26.60 6.24 4.16
CA GLU A 84 -25.62 5.72 5.14
C GLU A 84 -24.27 5.40 4.48
N MET A 85 -24.27 4.70 3.35
CA MET A 85 -23.06 4.34 2.61
C MET A 85 -22.33 5.58 2.06
N MET A 86 -23.06 6.62 1.64
CA MET A 86 -22.43 7.88 1.24
C MET A 86 -21.70 8.58 2.39
N VAL A 87 -22.13 8.41 3.65
CA VAL A 87 -21.37 8.91 4.81
C VAL A 87 -20.01 8.21 4.89
N ILE A 88 -19.98 6.87 4.75
CA ILE A 88 -18.74 6.08 4.76
C ILE A 88 -17.79 6.52 3.64
N ILE A 89 -18.32 6.71 2.42
CA ILE A 89 -17.53 7.21 1.28
C ILE A 89 -16.92 8.57 1.58
N LEU A 90 -17.70 9.50 2.15
CA LEU A 90 -17.24 10.84 2.48
C LEU A 90 -16.20 10.85 3.61
N GLU A 91 -16.33 9.98 4.62
CA GLU A 91 -15.34 9.83 5.68
C GLU A 91 -14.00 9.29 5.14
N ALA A 92 -14.04 8.23 4.33
CA ALA A 92 -12.84 7.68 3.69
C ALA A 92 -12.18 8.69 2.74
N ARG A 93 -12.99 9.47 2.01
CA ARG A 93 -12.51 10.58 1.18
C ARG A 93 -11.82 11.66 2.00
N ASP A 94 -12.37 12.05 3.14
CA ASP A 94 -11.74 13.04 4.01
C ASP A 94 -10.40 12.56 4.56
N ASN A 95 -10.26 11.26 4.86
CA ASN A 95 -8.99 10.66 5.22
C ASN A 95 -7.97 10.73 4.08
N LEU A 96 -8.36 10.35 2.85
CA LEU A 96 -7.51 10.48 1.66
C LEU A 96 -7.06 11.92 1.46
N ARG A 97 -7.97 12.89 1.59
CA ARG A 97 -7.66 14.31 1.48
C ARG A 97 -6.59 14.73 2.49
N LYS A 98 -6.74 14.36 3.77
CA LYS A 98 -5.75 14.68 4.82
C LYS A 98 -4.40 14.03 4.55
N ARG A 99 -4.37 12.74 4.21
CA ARG A 99 -3.15 11.98 3.87
C ARG A 99 -2.36 12.63 2.75
N LEU A 100 -3.05 12.88 1.62
CA LEU A 100 -2.44 13.43 0.41
C LEU A 100 -2.03 14.90 0.60
N THR A 101 -2.80 15.67 1.37
CA THR A 101 -2.44 17.05 1.74
C THR A 101 -1.11 17.07 2.51
N GLU A 102 -0.96 16.22 3.52
CA GLU A 102 0.28 16.16 4.29
C GLU A 102 1.47 15.71 3.42
N LEU A 103 1.30 14.66 2.61
CA LEU A 103 2.36 14.21 1.69
C LEU A 103 2.79 15.35 0.75
N ARG A 104 1.83 15.97 0.06
CA ARG A 104 2.05 17.08 -0.88
C ARG A 104 2.75 18.26 -0.20
N ASP A 105 2.29 18.67 0.99
CA ASP A 105 2.87 19.80 1.73
C ASP A 105 4.29 19.51 2.22
N ARG A 106 4.52 18.32 2.79
CA ARG A 106 5.85 17.95 3.33
C ARG A 106 6.86 17.68 2.22
N ILE A 107 6.44 17.11 1.09
CA ILE A 107 7.28 17.01 -0.11
C ILE A 107 7.60 18.42 -0.60
N ALA A 108 6.60 19.30 -0.76
CA ALA A 108 6.83 20.67 -1.24
C ALA A 108 7.86 21.45 -0.40
N ARG A 109 7.85 21.25 0.93
CA ARG A 109 8.79 21.87 1.87
C ARG A 109 10.14 21.14 1.97
N ARG A 110 10.39 20.10 1.16
CA ARG A 110 11.58 19.23 1.23
C ARG A 110 11.78 18.60 2.61
N GLN A 111 10.69 18.35 3.32
CA GLN A 111 10.71 17.67 4.61
C GLN A 111 10.56 16.15 4.44
N ALA A 112 9.70 15.71 3.52
CA ALA A 112 9.48 14.30 3.21
C ALA A 112 10.08 13.92 1.86
N HIS A 113 10.83 12.81 1.82
CA HIS A 113 11.59 12.37 0.65
C HIS A 113 11.29 10.92 0.31
N PHE A 114 11.08 10.64 -0.98
CA PHE A 114 11.03 9.27 -1.49
C PHE A 114 12.40 8.61 -1.37
N LEU A 115 12.48 7.55 -0.59
CA LEU A 115 13.74 6.84 -0.36
C LEU A 115 14.00 5.86 -1.50
N GLY A 116 15.25 5.83 -1.98
CA GLY A 116 15.69 4.94 -3.06
C GLY A 116 15.08 5.22 -4.42
N THR A 117 14.39 6.35 -4.60
CA THR A 117 13.71 6.71 -5.85
C THR A 117 14.52 7.77 -6.60
N ASP A 118 14.84 7.53 -7.86
CA ASP A 118 15.41 8.56 -8.73
C ASP A 118 14.28 9.46 -9.25
N LEU A 119 14.23 10.71 -8.78
CA LEU A 119 13.16 11.63 -9.15
C LEU A 119 13.19 12.04 -10.63
N ALA A 120 14.37 12.06 -11.26
CA ALA A 120 14.48 12.36 -12.69
C ALA A 120 13.92 11.21 -13.53
N GLU A 121 14.23 9.96 -13.14
CA GLU A 121 13.64 8.77 -13.75
C GLU A 121 12.13 8.70 -13.49
N PHE A 122 11.68 8.95 -12.25
CA PHE A 122 10.27 9.03 -11.86
C PHE A 122 9.51 9.99 -12.78
N LYS A 123 10.01 11.23 -12.94
CA LYS A 123 9.41 12.23 -13.82
C LYS A 123 9.35 11.75 -15.27
N GLN A 124 10.42 11.14 -15.78
CA GLN A 124 10.44 10.64 -17.15
C GLN A 124 9.42 9.51 -17.37
N TYR A 125 9.25 8.61 -16.40
CA TYR A 125 8.22 7.58 -16.42
C TYR A 125 6.81 8.18 -16.42
N ALA A 126 6.55 9.18 -15.58
CA ALA A 126 5.26 9.88 -15.56
C ALA A 126 4.92 10.53 -16.91
N LEU A 127 5.89 11.21 -17.54
CA LEU A 127 5.73 11.81 -18.87
C LEU A 127 5.54 10.76 -19.96
N ASN A 128 6.19 9.59 -19.85
CA ASN A 128 5.95 8.47 -20.75
C ASN A 128 4.52 7.93 -20.61
N LEU A 129 3.97 7.85 -19.40
CA LEU A 129 2.56 7.47 -19.19
C LEU A 129 1.59 8.47 -19.86
N CYS A 130 1.94 9.75 -19.92
CA CYS A 130 1.11 10.75 -20.60
C CYS A 130 1.15 10.62 -22.13
N THR A 131 2.31 10.29 -22.69
CA THR A 131 2.57 10.37 -24.14
C THR A 131 2.47 9.02 -24.86
N LYS A 132 2.98 7.96 -24.24
CA LYS A 132 3.02 6.60 -24.78
C LYS A 132 1.95 5.71 -24.16
N GLY A 133 1.51 6.05 -22.95
CA GLY A 133 0.61 5.24 -22.16
C GLY A 133 1.29 3.99 -21.60
N ALA A 134 0.51 3.22 -20.85
CA ALA A 134 0.89 1.92 -20.33
C ALA A 134 -0.25 0.92 -20.53
N ILE A 135 0.08 -0.36 -20.68
CA ILE A 135 -0.92 -1.42 -20.84
C ILE A 135 -1.68 -1.58 -19.51
N ARG A 136 -3.01 -1.43 -19.54
CA ARG A 136 -3.90 -1.48 -18.37
C ARG A 136 -3.70 -2.75 -17.55
N ARG A 137 -3.74 -3.91 -18.22
CA ARG A 137 -3.48 -5.22 -17.60
C ARG A 137 -2.12 -5.31 -16.91
N THR A 138 -1.08 -4.69 -17.47
CA THR A 138 0.25 -4.70 -16.85
C THR A 138 0.26 -3.88 -15.58
N MET A 139 -0.40 -2.73 -15.55
CA MET A 139 -0.53 -1.89 -14.35
C MET A 139 -1.32 -2.64 -13.26
N ASP A 140 -2.45 -3.23 -13.61
CA ASP A 140 -3.27 -4.05 -12.71
C ASP A 140 -2.48 -5.23 -12.12
N ASN A 141 -1.78 -6.01 -12.96
CA ASN A 141 -0.96 -7.14 -12.52
C ASN A 141 0.18 -6.72 -11.58
N MET A 142 0.88 -5.63 -11.89
CA MET A 142 1.98 -5.14 -11.04
C MET A 142 1.47 -4.65 -9.69
N MET A 143 0.33 -3.96 -9.69
CA MET A 143 -0.26 -3.37 -8.50
C MET A 143 -1.13 -4.35 -7.73
N LYS A 144 -1.42 -5.53 -8.30
CA LYS A 144 -2.32 -6.56 -7.76
C LYS A 144 -3.73 -6.00 -7.52
N LEU A 145 -4.22 -5.26 -8.50
CA LEU A 145 -5.53 -4.61 -8.51
C LEU A 145 -6.21 -4.88 -9.86
N ASP A 146 -7.49 -4.52 -9.96
CA ASP A 146 -8.35 -4.68 -11.14
C ASP A 146 -9.07 -3.35 -11.47
N VAL A 147 -8.33 -2.24 -11.39
CA VAL A 147 -8.87 -0.89 -11.56
C VAL A 147 -8.83 -0.46 -13.02
N PHE A 148 -7.75 -0.76 -13.74
CA PHE A 148 -7.60 -0.29 -15.10
C PHE A 148 -8.44 -1.08 -16.10
N GLU A 149 -8.45 -2.41 -16.00
CA GLU A 149 -9.27 -3.29 -16.83
C GLU A 149 -10.76 -3.08 -16.55
N SER A 150 -11.21 -2.98 -15.28
CA SER A 150 -12.66 -2.79 -15.01
C SER A 150 -13.20 -1.45 -15.54
N VAL A 151 -12.41 -0.38 -15.51
CA VAL A 151 -12.77 0.89 -16.17
C VAL A 151 -12.86 0.72 -17.68
N ALA A 152 -11.90 0.02 -18.30
CA ALA A 152 -11.91 -0.21 -19.75
C ALA A 152 -13.11 -1.06 -20.20
N GLU A 153 -13.48 -2.07 -19.41
CA GLU A 153 -14.67 -2.89 -19.65
C GLU A 153 -15.95 -2.05 -19.60
N TYR A 154 -16.09 -1.19 -18.60
CA TYR A 154 -17.22 -0.27 -18.52
C TYR A 154 -17.28 0.69 -19.72
N GLU A 155 -16.15 1.31 -20.07
CA GLU A 155 -16.04 2.21 -21.24
C GLU A 155 -16.46 1.52 -22.55
N ALA A 156 -16.07 0.25 -22.73
CA ALA A 156 -16.44 -0.56 -23.89
C ALA A 156 -17.94 -0.89 -23.91
N GLN A 157 -18.51 -1.29 -22.77
CA GLN A 157 -19.95 -1.60 -22.65
C GLN A 157 -20.83 -0.36 -22.87
N ALA A 158 -20.38 0.80 -22.39
CA ALA A 158 -21.10 2.06 -22.53
C ALA A 158 -20.89 2.73 -23.92
N GLY A 159 -20.06 2.15 -24.79
CA GLY A 159 -19.75 2.71 -26.12
C GLY A 159 -19.01 4.04 -26.05
N ILE A 160 -18.28 4.30 -24.97
CA ILE A 160 -17.58 5.58 -24.71
C ILE A 160 -16.29 5.67 -25.54
N THR A 161 -15.65 4.55 -25.87
CA THR A 161 -14.33 4.54 -26.55
C THR A 161 -14.37 3.93 -27.96
N SER A 162 -13.60 4.54 -28.89
CA SER A 162 -13.45 4.09 -30.29
C SER A 162 -12.01 3.68 -30.68
N SER A 163 -11.03 3.79 -29.77
CA SER A 163 -9.62 3.44 -30.03
C SER A 163 -8.97 2.80 -28.79
N ASP A 164 -8.26 1.68 -29.04
CA ASP A 164 -7.42 0.87 -28.16
C ASP A 164 -7.70 0.96 -26.64
N SER A 165 -8.77 0.29 -26.20
CA SER A 165 -9.15 0.14 -24.78
C SER A 165 -8.09 -0.55 -23.91
N THR A 166 -6.99 -1.02 -24.49
CA THR A 166 -5.92 -1.72 -23.78
C THR A 166 -4.93 -0.78 -23.08
N MET A 167 -4.86 0.48 -23.51
CA MET A 167 -3.88 1.46 -23.00
C MET A 167 -4.51 2.41 -21.99
N PHE A 168 -3.71 2.78 -20.98
CA PHE A 168 -3.99 3.86 -20.04
C PHE A 168 -3.03 5.02 -20.31
N TYR A 169 -3.58 6.23 -20.41
CA TYR A 169 -2.81 7.46 -20.51
C TYR A 169 -3.09 8.31 -19.27
N TYR A 170 -2.04 8.80 -18.64
CA TYR A 170 -2.21 9.73 -17.53
C TYR A 170 -2.53 11.12 -18.07
N GLU A 171 -3.66 11.69 -17.65
CA GLU A 171 -4.13 13.00 -18.08
C GLU A 171 -4.09 13.98 -16.90
N PHE A 172 -3.26 15.01 -16.94
CA PHE A 172 -3.25 16.05 -15.92
C PHE A 172 -4.45 17.00 -16.09
N ASN A 173 -5.14 17.29 -14.98
CA ASN A 173 -6.31 18.17 -14.91
C ASN A 173 -5.97 19.57 -14.38
N THR A 174 -4.69 19.91 -14.29
CA THR A 174 -4.18 21.16 -13.69
C THR A 174 -4.15 22.35 -14.65
N GLY A 175 -4.61 22.17 -15.89
CA GLY A 175 -4.62 23.21 -16.93
C GLY A 175 -3.24 23.54 -17.53
N ARG A 176 -2.19 22.81 -17.17
CA ARG A 176 -0.84 22.96 -17.73
C ARG A 176 -0.61 22.07 -18.94
N SER A 177 0.21 22.53 -19.89
CA SER A 177 0.63 21.70 -21.02
C SER A 177 1.67 20.66 -20.61
N LEU A 178 1.81 19.57 -21.38
CA LEU A 178 2.87 18.59 -21.16
C LEU A 178 4.28 19.19 -21.32
N GLU A 179 4.44 20.23 -22.14
CA GLU A 179 5.71 20.94 -22.32
C GLU A 179 6.08 21.72 -21.04
N GLU A 180 5.11 22.41 -20.43
CA GLU A 180 5.31 23.11 -19.16
C GLU A 180 5.67 22.13 -18.03
N LEU A 181 4.97 20.99 -17.96
CA LEU A 181 5.26 19.93 -16.99
C LEU A 181 6.65 19.31 -17.21
N ALA A 182 7.03 19.08 -18.47
CA ALA A 182 8.34 18.56 -18.83
C ALA A 182 9.48 19.53 -18.53
N ALA A 183 9.23 20.84 -18.48
CA ALA A 183 10.23 21.86 -18.15
C ALA A 183 10.50 22.01 -16.63
N MET A 184 9.60 21.53 -15.76
CA MET A 184 9.77 21.62 -14.30
C MET A 184 10.98 20.83 -13.81
N ASP A 185 11.60 21.23 -12.69
CA ASP A 185 12.55 20.33 -12.04
C ASP A 185 11.82 19.08 -11.49
N PRO A 186 12.51 17.94 -11.32
CA PRO A 186 11.88 16.69 -10.88
C PRO A 186 11.09 16.79 -9.56
N HIS A 187 11.57 17.59 -8.61
CA HIS A 187 10.90 17.76 -7.33
C HIS A 187 9.62 18.60 -7.48
N GLN A 188 9.68 19.71 -8.22
CA GLN A 188 8.47 20.50 -8.54
C GLN A 188 7.44 19.67 -9.30
N PHE A 189 7.88 18.85 -10.25
CA PHE A 189 7.00 17.93 -10.98
C PHE A 189 6.31 16.95 -10.04
N LEU A 190 7.04 16.33 -9.11
CA LEU A 190 6.46 15.41 -8.13
C LEU A 190 5.39 16.09 -7.27
N VAL A 191 5.66 17.29 -6.76
CA VAL A 191 4.69 18.08 -5.99
C VAL A 191 3.43 18.35 -6.83
N HIS A 192 3.61 18.70 -8.10
CA HIS A 192 2.52 18.98 -9.03
C HIS A 192 1.71 17.72 -9.38
N LEU A 193 2.33 16.54 -9.45
CA LEU A 193 1.64 15.26 -9.60
C LEU A 193 0.77 14.94 -8.37
N PHE A 194 1.28 15.15 -7.17
CA PHE A 194 0.48 15.00 -5.94
C PHE A 194 -0.68 15.99 -5.87
N GLU A 195 -0.47 17.23 -6.31
CA GLU A 195 -1.52 18.24 -6.42
C GLU A 195 -2.63 17.78 -7.37
N ASP A 196 -2.29 17.22 -8.54
CA ASP A 196 -3.28 16.70 -9.49
C ASP A 196 -4.13 15.56 -8.90
N VAL A 197 -3.48 14.61 -8.20
CA VAL A 197 -4.19 13.53 -7.49
C VAL A 197 -5.10 14.09 -6.40
N LEU A 198 -4.62 15.07 -5.63
CA LEU A 198 -5.41 15.70 -4.57
C LEU A 198 -6.60 16.47 -5.13
N GLN A 199 -6.44 17.18 -6.24
CA GLN A 199 -7.55 17.86 -6.92
C GLN A 199 -8.62 16.88 -7.39
N ALA A 200 -8.23 15.70 -7.88
CA ALA A 200 -9.17 14.64 -8.21
C ALA A 200 -9.94 14.15 -6.96
N VAL A 201 -9.24 13.88 -5.85
CA VAL A 201 -9.89 13.49 -4.58
C VAL A 201 -10.86 14.57 -4.06
N GLN A 202 -10.54 15.85 -4.29
CA GLN A 202 -11.36 16.98 -3.86
C GLN A 202 -12.56 17.26 -4.78
N ASN A 203 -12.66 16.62 -5.94
CA ASN A 203 -13.79 16.83 -6.84
C ASN A 203 -15.00 15.96 -6.43
N ASN A 204 -16.11 16.61 -6.06
CA ASN A 204 -17.35 15.94 -5.64
C ASN A 204 -17.97 15.10 -6.76
N ASP A 205 -17.83 15.52 -8.01
CA ASP A 205 -18.46 14.86 -9.15
C ASP A 205 -17.85 13.48 -9.42
N TYR A 206 -16.68 13.19 -8.85
CA TYR A 206 -16.02 11.89 -9.00
C TYR A 206 -16.53 10.83 -8.01
N TYR A 207 -17.45 11.18 -7.11
CA TYR A 207 -18.00 10.27 -6.11
C TYR A 207 -19.46 9.89 -6.39
N GLN A 208 -19.85 9.84 -7.66
CA GLN A 208 -21.22 9.48 -8.09
C GLN A 208 -21.42 7.98 -8.29
N SER A 209 -20.35 7.25 -8.67
CA SER A 209 -20.36 5.81 -8.89
C SER A 209 -18.97 5.23 -8.77
N LYS A 210 -18.86 3.90 -8.61
CA LYS A 210 -17.60 3.16 -8.65
C LYS A 210 -16.78 3.52 -9.90
N TYR A 211 -17.40 3.45 -11.08
CA TYR A 211 -16.73 3.74 -12.35
C TYR A 211 -16.13 5.15 -12.38
N THR A 212 -16.89 6.17 -11.97
CA THR A 212 -16.44 7.56 -12.00
C THR A 212 -15.29 7.78 -11.02
N PHE A 213 -15.39 7.19 -9.83
CA PHE A 213 -14.32 7.23 -8.82
C PHE A 213 -13.05 6.54 -9.33
N ASP A 214 -13.17 5.35 -9.88
CA ASP A 214 -12.04 4.57 -10.40
C ASP A 214 -11.34 5.33 -11.53
N ARG A 215 -12.10 5.79 -12.54
CA ARG A 215 -11.58 6.47 -13.73
C ARG A 215 -10.84 7.77 -13.42
N TYR A 216 -11.38 8.57 -12.50
CA TYR A 216 -10.89 9.93 -12.29
C TYR A 216 -10.03 10.09 -11.04
N VAL A 217 -10.17 9.22 -10.03
CA VAL A 217 -9.43 9.32 -8.76
C VAL A 217 -8.50 8.13 -8.58
N PHE A 218 -9.02 6.91 -8.58
CA PHE A 218 -8.22 5.75 -8.18
C PHE A 218 -7.10 5.44 -9.18
N GLN A 219 -7.40 5.44 -10.48
CA GLN A 219 -6.40 5.25 -11.53
C GLN A 219 -5.23 6.24 -11.44
N LYS A 220 -5.48 7.50 -11.04
CA LYS A 220 -4.42 8.50 -10.87
C LYS A 220 -3.49 8.16 -9.70
N PHE A 221 -4.05 7.75 -8.57
CA PHE A 221 -3.27 7.34 -7.41
C PHE A 221 -2.46 6.06 -7.71
N ILE A 222 -3.07 5.08 -8.37
CA ILE A 222 -2.36 3.86 -8.75
C ILE A 222 -1.28 4.13 -9.79
N ALA A 223 -1.49 5.05 -10.74
CA ALA A 223 -0.44 5.46 -11.67
C ALA A 223 0.77 6.05 -10.93
N LEU A 224 0.54 6.89 -9.91
CA LEU A 224 1.60 7.41 -9.04
C LEU A 224 2.35 6.29 -8.33
N MET A 225 1.63 5.31 -7.75
CA MET A 225 2.26 4.15 -7.10
C MET A 225 3.04 3.28 -8.09
N PHE A 226 2.51 3.08 -9.30
CA PHE A 226 3.16 2.32 -10.37
C PHE A 226 4.47 2.98 -10.82
N ILE A 227 4.47 4.30 -11.01
CA ILE A 227 5.69 5.05 -11.37
C ILE A 227 6.71 4.94 -10.24
N ASN A 228 6.28 5.10 -8.99
CA ASN A 228 7.14 4.94 -7.82
C ASN A 228 7.76 3.53 -7.81
N TYR A 229 6.93 2.49 -7.91
CA TYR A 229 7.40 1.10 -7.99
C TYR A 229 8.38 0.89 -9.15
N ALA A 230 8.17 1.49 -10.32
CA ALA A 230 9.07 1.30 -11.45
C ALA A 230 10.45 1.96 -11.27
N THR A 231 10.59 2.93 -10.36
CA THR A 231 11.75 3.83 -10.26
C THR A 231 12.40 3.87 -8.88
N THR A 232 11.90 3.05 -7.94
CA THR A 232 12.47 2.87 -6.61
C THR A 232 13.36 1.62 -6.58
N ASP A 233 14.50 1.68 -5.89
CA ASP A 233 15.32 0.49 -5.65
C ASP A 233 14.51 -0.58 -4.87
N PRO A 234 14.46 -1.84 -5.34
CA PRO A 234 13.70 -2.91 -4.69
C PRO A 234 13.96 -3.13 -3.21
N ILE A 235 15.13 -2.74 -2.68
CA ILE A 235 15.41 -2.82 -1.23
C ILE A 235 14.40 -2.00 -0.40
N PHE A 236 13.84 -0.93 -0.98
CA PHE A 236 12.84 -0.06 -0.34
C PHE A 236 11.40 -0.56 -0.47
N TYR A 237 11.17 -1.71 -1.10
CA TYR A 237 9.85 -2.34 -1.11
C TYR A 237 9.52 -3.06 0.19
N GLY A 238 10.53 -3.39 1.02
CA GLY A 238 10.32 -4.16 2.25
C GLY A 238 9.86 -5.60 1.99
N THR A 239 10.22 -6.18 0.84
CA THR A 239 9.81 -7.54 0.44
C THR A 239 10.64 -8.64 1.07
N ASN A 240 11.73 -8.30 1.79
CA ASN A 240 12.52 -9.27 2.50
C ASN A 240 11.73 -9.85 3.68
N LYS A 241 11.86 -11.16 3.93
CA LYS A 241 11.18 -11.82 5.05
C LYS A 241 11.49 -11.17 6.40
N ALA A 242 12.70 -10.64 6.56
CA ALA A 242 13.14 -9.94 7.77
C ALA A 242 12.42 -8.60 7.99
N ASP A 243 11.82 -8.00 6.97
CA ASP A 243 11.15 -6.70 7.07
C ASP A 243 9.66 -6.83 7.46
N TYR A 244 9.06 -8.02 7.35
CA TYR A 244 7.67 -8.28 7.76
C TYR A 244 7.48 -8.24 9.26
N GLY A 245 6.26 -7.98 9.75
CA GLY A 245 5.92 -8.09 11.17
C GLY A 245 6.51 -6.96 12.00
N VAL A 246 6.37 -5.73 11.49
CA VAL A 246 6.79 -4.49 12.16
C VAL A 246 6.01 -4.33 13.47
N SER A 247 6.72 -4.28 14.60
CA SER A 247 6.16 -4.04 15.93
C SER A 247 7.16 -3.29 16.80
N ALA A 248 6.69 -2.77 17.94
CA ALA A 248 7.53 -2.07 18.92
C ALA A 248 8.52 -3.00 19.64
N ASP A 249 8.15 -4.27 19.82
CA ASP A 249 8.95 -5.25 20.56
C ASP A 249 10.02 -5.94 19.72
N ARG A 250 9.96 -5.77 18.39
CA ARG A 250 10.90 -6.40 17.47
C ARG A 250 12.01 -5.43 17.10
N ASP A 251 13.25 -5.90 17.22
CA ASP A 251 14.38 -5.15 16.69
C ASP A 251 14.41 -5.22 15.17
N MET A 252 14.12 -4.09 14.55
CA MET A 252 14.15 -3.90 13.10
C MET A 252 15.45 -3.25 12.62
N SER A 253 16.31 -2.77 13.53
CA SER A 253 17.46 -1.92 13.21
C SER A 253 18.45 -2.56 12.22
N ASP A 254 18.51 -3.90 12.23
CA ASP A 254 19.43 -4.70 11.43
C ASP A 254 18.83 -5.29 10.16
N THR A 255 17.55 -5.03 9.88
CA THR A 255 16.93 -5.56 8.66
C THR A 255 17.41 -4.80 7.41
N PRO A 256 17.40 -5.44 6.22
CA PRO A 256 17.89 -4.80 5.00
C PRO A 256 17.22 -3.45 4.71
N LEU A 257 15.90 -3.36 4.86
CA LEU A 257 15.16 -2.11 4.65
C LEU A 257 15.60 -1.02 5.64
N TYR A 258 15.64 -1.31 6.94
CA TYR A 258 15.94 -0.30 7.96
C TYR A 258 17.37 0.21 7.86
N ARG A 259 18.32 -0.64 7.46
CA ARG A 259 19.70 -0.23 7.16
C ARG A 259 19.74 0.71 5.94
N ALA A 260 19.08 0.35 4.84
CA ALA A 260 19.02 1.18 3.65
C ALA A 260 18.34 2.53 3.90
N VAL A 261 17.23 2.52 4.67
CA VAL A 261 16.54 3.73 5.14
C VAL A 261 17.47 4.61 5.97
N ARG A 262 18.22 4.02 6.90
CA ARG A 262 19.16 4.78 7.75
C ARG A 262 20.20 5.49 6.90
N GLU A 263 20.82 4.77 5.96
CA GLU A 263 21.82 5.34 5.05
C GLU A 263 21.23 6.45 4.19
N ALA A 264 20.03 6.26 3.66
CA ALA A 264 19.35 7.25 2.83
C ALA A 264 19.00 8.52 3.62
N LEU A 265 18.47 8.39 4.85
CA LEU A 265 18.13 9.55 5.69
C LEU A 265 19.38 10.34 6.11
N LEU A 266 20.47 9.64 6.50
CA LEU A 266 21.73 10.31 6.86
C LEU A 266 22.34 11.07 5.67
N LYS A 267 22.27 10.47 4.48
CA LYS A 267 22.70 11.14 3.25
C LYS A 267 21.88 12.41 2.99
N LEU A 268 20.55 12.32 3.11
CA LEU A 268 19.65 13.45 2.92
C LEU A 268 19.88 14.58 3.93
N GLU A 269 20.15 14.27 5.21
CA GLU A 269 20.52 15.29 6.20
C GLU A 269 21.81 16.02 5.80
N SER A 270 22.81 15.28 5.32
CA SER A 270 24.10 15.85 4.91
C SER A 270 23.98 16.75 3.67
N GLU A 271 23.12 16.39 2.72
CA GLU A 271 22.91 17.13 1.47
C GLU A 271 22.02 18.37 1.67
N ASN A 272 21.03 18.29 2.55
CA ASN A 272 20.06 19.37 2.79
C ASN A 272 20.42 20.28 3.97
N GLY A 273 21.51 20.00 4.70
CA GLY A 273 21.93 20.81 5.84
C GLY A 273 20.95 20.77 7.02
N PHE A 274 20.15 19.71 7.14
CA PHE A 274 19.27 19.50 8.29
C PHE A 274 20.14 19.31 9.54
N ALA A 275 20.05 20.23 10.50
CA ALA A 275 20.64 20.06 11.81
C ALA A 275 19.81 19.04 12.62
N PRO A 276 20.42 18.20 13.49
CA PRO A 276 19.68 17.26 14.30
C PRO A 276 18.65 18.02 15.17
N ALA A 277 17.38 17.62 15.05
CA ALA A 277 16.25 18.17 15.80
C ALA A 277 16.59 18.22 17.29
N ARG A 278 16.59 19.43 17.89
CA ARG A 278 16.78 19.64 19.32
C ARG A 278 15.42 19.90 19.96
N GLU A 279 15.16 19.14 21.02
CA GLU A 279 14.09 19.31 22.01
C GLU A 279 12.65 19.09 21.51
N ALA A 280 12.21 17.83 21.55
CA ALA A 280 10.78 17.49 21.61
C ALA A 280 10.30 17.45 23.08
N ALA A 281 9.14 18.05 23.36
CA ALA A 281 8.51 18.10 24.68
C ALA A 281 7.99 16.71 25.14
N PRO A 282 7.78 16.49 26.45
CA PRO A 282 7.48 15.16 27.01
C PRO A 282 6.10 14.64 26.57
N VAL A 283 6.07 13.38 26.13
CA VAL A 283 4.92 12.70 25.47
C VAL A 283 3.94 12.05 26.48
N GLU A 284 4.19 12.15 27.78
CA GLU A 284 3.55 11.26 28.78
C GLU A 284 2.05 11.52 29.04
N ASP A 285 1.47 12.66 28.68
CA ASP A 285 0.07 13.00 29.03
C ASP A 285 -0.95 12.89 27.88
N VAL A 286 -0.52 12.60 26.64
CA VAL A 286 -1.40 12.67 25.44
C VAL A 286 -1.88 11.28 24.97
N VAL A 287 -1.12 10.22 25.27
CA VAL A 287 -1.36 8.85 24.77
C VAL A 287 -2.65 8.23 25.36
N ALA A 288 -2.99 8.56 26.61
CA ALA A 288 -4.13 7.99 27.32
C ALA A 288 -5.51 8.39 26.73
N ALA A 289 -5.58 9.46 25.92
CA ALA A 289 -6.82 9.91 25.29
C ALA A 289 -7.07 9.29 23.89
N ALA A 290 -6.02 8.80 23.22
CA ALA A 290 -6.08 8.34 21.83
C ALA A 290 -6.44 6.85 21.67
N GLU A 291 -6.29 6.04 22.72
CA GLU A 291 -6.55 4.58 22.69
C GLU A 291 -8.04 4.20 22.49
N LYS A 292 -8.96 5.15 22.43
CA LYS A 292 -10.41 4.86 22.43
C LYS A 292 -11.07 4.72 21.04
N ARG A 293 -10.33 4.76 19.93
CA ARG A 293 -10.90 4.57 18.57
C ARG A 293 -9.96 3.84 17.62
N LEU A 294 -9.71 2.55 17.86
CA LEU A 294 -9.28 1.63 16.81
C LEU A 294 -10.23 0.43 16.76
N LEU A 295 -11.08 0.40 15.75
CA LEU A 295 -11.50 -0.86 15.15
C LEU A 295 -10.39 -1.23 14.17
N GLU A 296 -9.59 -2.22 14.55
CA GLU A 296 -8.57 -2.80 13.67
C GLU A 296 -9.26 -3.49 12.49
N LEU A 297 -9.26 -2.85 11.32
CA LEU A 297 -9.47 -3.56 10.07
C LEU A 297 -8.16 -4.30 9.73
N PRO A 298 -8.21 -5.62 9.49
CA PRO A 298 -7.01 -6.41 9.29
C PRO A 298 -6.36 -6.01 7.97
N SER A 299 -5.10 -5.58 8.05
CA SER A 299 -4.22 -5.51 6.87
C SER A 299 -4.21 -6.88 6.19
N THR A 300 -4.29 -6.93 4.87
CA THR A 300 -4.30 -8.13 4.01
C THR A 300 -3.32 -9.26 4.41
N PRO A 301 -2.10 -9.01 4.94
CA PRO A 301 -1.21 -10.06 5.45
C PRO A 301 -1.76 -10.81 6.69
N ILE A 302 -2.57 -10.14 7.52
CA ILE A 302 -3.23 -10.72 8.69
C ILE A 302 -4.39 -11.62 8.26
N MET A 303 -5.11 -11.24 7.19
CA MET A 303 -6.22 -12.04 6.66
C MET A 303 -5.73 -13.37 6.07
N GLU A 304 -4.65 -13.34 5.29
CA GLU A 304 -4.02 -14.55 4.73
C GLU A 304 -3.58 -15.53 5.83
N GLN A 305 -2.93 -15.04 6.89
CA GLN A 305 -2.54 -15.90 8.02
C GLN A 305 -3.75 -16.42 8.81
N LYS A 306 -4.77 -15.58 9.05
CA LYS A 306 -6.00 -15.98 9.75
C LYS A 306 -6.80 -17.05 8.98
N LEU A 307 -6.72 -17.07 7.66
CA LEU A 307 -7.40 -18.07 6.81
C LEU A 307 -6.55 -19.33 6.63
N LEU A 308 -5.26 -19.21 6.35
CA LEU A 308 -4.39 -20.35 6.06
C LEU A 308 -4.04 -21.18 7.31
N VAL A 309 -3.96 -20.60 8.51
CA VAL A 309 -3.60 -21.35 9.74
C VAL A 309 -4.66 -22.39 10.13
N PRO A 310 -5.97 -22.07 10.17
CA PRO A 310 -7.01 -23.06 10.41
C PRO A 310 -7.09 -24.11 9.29
N LEU A 311 -6.97 -23.70 8.02
CA LEU A 311 -6.98 -24.61 6.87
C LEU A 311 -5.83 -25.62 6.90
N ASN A 312 -4.61 -25.18 7.26
CA ASN A 312 -3.47 -26.08 7.49
C ASN A 312 -3.78 -27.14 8.55
N SER A 313 -4.46 -26.75 9.63
CA SER A 313 -4.81 -27.67 10.71
C SER A 313 -5.84 -28.71 10.27
N ILE A 314 -6.84 -28.30 9.48
CA ILE A 314 -7.85 -29.18 8.88
C ILE A 314 -7.19 -30.15 7.89
N CYS A 315 -6.34 -29.67 6.98
CA CYS A 315 -5.63 -30.51 6.02
C CYS A 315 -4.74 -31.54 6.73
N ARG A 316 -4.06 -31.18 7.83
CA ARG A 316 -3.23 -32.11 8.59
C ARG A 316 -4.04 -33.24 9.24
N VAL A 317 -5.23 -32.92 9.76
CA VAL A 317 -6.15 -33.93 10.32
C VAL A 317 -6.71 -34.82 9.20
N ALA A 318 -7.07 -34.22 8.07
CA ALA A 318 -7.56 -34.94 6.90
C ALA A 318 -6.52 -35.90 6.33
N GLU A 319 -5.23 -35.50 6.27
CA GLU A 319 -4.13 -36.37 5.88
C GLU A 319 -3.93 -37.55 6.84
N GLN A 320 -4.16 -37.35 8.15
CA GLN A 320 -4.10 -38.43 9.12
C GLN A 320 -5.26 -39.41 8.93
N LEU A 321 -6.48 -38.91 8.66
CA LEU A 321 -7.64 -39.72 8.34
C LEU A 321 -7.43 -40.53 7.05
N SER A 322 -6.82 -39.93 6.02
CA SER A 322 -6.46 -40.60 4.76
C SER A 322 -5.43 -41.73 4.91
N LYS A 323 -4.72 -41.80 6.04
CA LYS A 323 -3.69 -42.81 6.34
C LYS A 323 -4.17 -43.88 7.33
N MET A 324 -5.42 -43.82 7.77
CA MET A 324 -5.99 -44.82 8.68
C MET A 324 -6.44 -46.06 7.92
N ASP A 325 -6.27 -47.24 8.53
CA ASP A 325 -6.72 -48.55 7.98
C ASP A 325 -8.25 -48.73 7.93
N ASN A 326 -9.02 -47.64 8.06
CA ASN A 326 -10.46 -47.62 7.95
C ASN A 326 -10.85 -46.98 6.59
N PRO A 327 -11.48 -47.74 5.67
CA PRO A 327 -11.85 -47.25 4.33
C PRO A 327 -12.67 -45.95 4.36
N HIS A 328 -13.59 -45.80 5.31
CA HIS A 328 -14.43 -44.61 5.40
C HIS A 328 -13.66 -43.41 5.95
N ALA A 329 -12.73 -43.61 6.90
CA ALA A 329 -11.86 -42.54 7.36
C ALA A 329 -10.95 -42.05 6.22
N GLY A 330 -10.48 -42.98 5.39
CA GLY A 330 -9.74 -42.70 4.16
C GLY A 330 -10.48 -41.76 3.22
N GLU A 331 -11.70 -42.16 2.85
CA GLU A 331 -12.59 -41.42 1.96
C GLU A 331 -12.94 -40.02 2.51
N TYR A 332 -13.26 -39.90 3.80
CA TYR A 332 -13.55 -38.60 4.42
C TYR A 332 -12.33 -37.67 4.43
N GLY A 333 -11.13 -38.20 4.69
CA GLY A 333 -9.89 -37.43 4.60
C GLY A 333 -9.66 -36.87 3.19
N GLU A 334 -9.88 -37.67 2.14
CA GLU A 334 -9.71 -37.21 0.76
C GLU A 334 -10.77 -36.18 0.34
N MET A 335 -12.03 -36.35 0.77
CA MET A 335 -13.09 -35.37 0.54
C MET A 335 -12.77 -34.02 1.17
N ILE A 336 -12.26 -34.01 2.40
CA ILE A 336 -11.88 -32.78 3.12
C ILE A 336 -10.71 -32.09 2.42
N LEU A 337 -9.69 -32.84 1.98
CA LEU A 337 -8.55 -32.26 1.24
C LEU A 337 -8.99 -31.64 -0.09
N LYS A 338 -9.89 -32.30 -0.83
CA LYS A 338 -10.42 -31.77 -2.09
C LYS A 338 -11.23 -30.50 -1.88
N ALA A 339 -12.06 -30.46 -0.83
CA ALA A 339 -12.82 -29.26 -0.47
C ALA A 339 -11.91 -28.10 -0.05
N ALA A 340 -10.87 -28.37 0.76
CA ALA A 340 -9.90 -27.37 1.18
C ALA A 340 -9.12 -26.78 -0.03
N SER A 341 -8.72 -27.61 -0.98
CA SER A 341 -8.06 -27.15 -2.22
C SER A 341 -8.99 -26.30 -3.10
N SER A 342 -10.29 -26.66 -3.20
CA SER A 342 -11.27 -25.82 -3.92
C SER A 342 -11.46 -24.46 -3.24
N ILE A 343 -11.59 -24.44 -1.92
CA ILE A 343 -11.70 -23.20 -1.14
C ILE A 343 -10.47 -22.32 -1.37
N ILE A 344 -9.26 -22.89 -1.34
CA ILE A 344 -8.02 -22.11 -1.56
C ILE A 344 -7.95 -21.57 -2.99
N ARG A 345 -8.36 -22.36 -3.99
CA ARG A 345 -8.45 -21.88 -5.37
C ARG A 345 -9.45 -20.73 -5.50
N GLU A 346 -10.64 -20.87 -4.93
CA GLU A 346 -11.65 -19.81 -4.93
C GLU A 346 -11.17 -18.57 -4.19
N LEU A 347 -10.49 -18.71 -3.04
CA LEU A 347 -9.88 -17.59 -2.31
C LEU A 347 -8.75 -16.90 -3.10
N LYS A 348 -8.00 -17.65 -3.92
CA LYS A 348 -7.00 -17.09 -4.85
C LYS A 348 -7.67 -16.37 -6.02
N GLU A 349 -8.72 -16.95 -6.60
CA GLU A 349 -9.50 -16.35 -7.69
C GLU A 349 -10.21 -15.06 -7.24
N MET A 350 -10.67 -15.02 -5.98
CA MET A 350 -11.26 -13.84 -5.34
C MET A 350 -10.22 -12.85 -4.79
N ASN A 351 -8.91 -13.10 -4.99
CA ASN A 351 -7.81 -12.27 -4.47
C ASN A 351 -7.81 -12.04 -2.94
N ILE A 352 -8.44 -12.94 -2.17
CA ILE A 352 -8.49 -12.88 -0.69
C ILE A 352 -7.17 -13.40 -0.08
N ILE A 353 -6.52 -14.36 -0.75
CA ILE A 353 -5.19 -14.87 -0.39
C ILE A 353 -4.27 -14.84 -1.62
N SER A 354 -2.96 -14.73 -1.40
CA SER A 354 -1.97 -14.66 -2.47
C SER A 354 -2.09 -15.83 -3.47
N PRO A 355 -1.99 -15.58 -4.80
CA PRO A 355 -1.90 -16.65 -5.80
C PRO A 355 -0.71 -17.59 -5.57
N LEU A 356 0.36 -17.06 -4.95
CA LEU A 356 1.58 -17.77 -4.57
C LEU A 356 1.47 -18.47 -3.21
N ALA A 357 0.37 -18.26 -2.47
CA ALA A 357 0.13 -18.98 -1.21
C ALA A 357 0.12 -20.48 -1.51
N ARG A 358 0.94 -21.23 -0.78
CA ARG A 358 1.01 -22.69 -0.92
C ARG A 358 -0.35 -23.27 -0.52
N ASP A 359 -0.92 -24.11 -1.39
CA ASP A 359 -2.10 -24.89 -1.03
C ASP A 359 -1.66 -26.00 -0.06
N PRO A 360 -2.11 -25.99 1.21
CA PRO A 360 -1.81 -27.05 2.19
C PRO A 360 -2.36 -28.41 1.81
N ALA A 361 -3.35 -28.49 0.92
CA ALA A 361 -3.90 -29.75 0.41
C ALA A 361 -3.13 -30.27 -0.82
N GLU A 362 -2.22 -29.47 -1.38
CA GLU A 362 -1.41 -29.86 -2.53
C GLU A 362 -0.31 -30.83 -2.09
N ARG A 363 -0.50 -32.11 -2.46
CA ARG A 363 0.47 -33.18 -2.20
C ARG A 363 1.77 -32.83 -2.94
N THR A 364 2.85 -32.54 -2.21
CA THR A 364 4.20 -32.43 -2.80
C THR A 364 4.58 -33.78 -3.40
N ALA A 365 4.39 -33.93 -4.71
CA ALA A 365 4.93 -35.04 -5.47
C ALA A 365 6.45 -34.84 -5.59
N LYS A 366 7.22 -35.55 -4.75
CA LYS A 366 8.53 -36.14 -5.08
C LYS A 366 9.15 -36.80 -3.85
N THR A 367 9.26 -38.14 -3.88
CA THR A 367 10.52 -38.91 -3.78
C THR A 367 10.19 -40.42 -3.67
N HIS A 368 10.20 -41.12 -4.80
CA HIS A 368 10.48 -42.56 -4.88
C HIS A 368 10.99 -42.86 -6.31
N GLU A 369 12.15 -42.31 -6.66
CA GLU A 369 12.94 -42.79 -7.81
C GLU A 369 14.44 -42.88 -7.51
N GLU A 370 14.87 -42.68 -6.27
CA GLU A 370 16.24 -42.94 -5.80
C GLU A 370 16.22 -43.89 -4.60
N ALA A 371 15.80 -45.14 -4.86
CA ALA A 371 16.04 -46.28 -3.97
C ALA A 371 15.94 -47.59 -4.79
N SER A 372 16.68 -47.65 -5.90
CA SER A 372 16.98 -48.88 -6.62
C SER A 372 18.37 -48.76 -7.22
N SER A 373 19.36 -48.93 -6.35
CA SER A 373 20.70 -49.42 -6.69
C SER A 373 21.00 -50.57 -5.74
#